data_AF-A0A8E8U5W3-F1
#
_entry.id   AF-A0A8E8U5W3-F1
#
_cell.length_a   1.000
_cell.length_b   1.000
_cell.length_c   1.000
_cell.angle_alpha   90.00
_cell.angle_beta   90.00
_cell.angle_gamma   90.00
#
_symmetry.space_group_name_H-M   'P 1'
#
loop_
_entity.id
_entity.type
_entity.pdbx_description
1 polymer ?
#
loop_
_entity_poly.entity_id
_entity_poly.type
_entity_poly.pdbx_seq_one_letter_code
_entity_poly.pdbx_strand_id
1 'polypeptide(L)'
;EKIYRRFLEKGAQAVTLCNHAWDKKEIFEFMDDAQYFVRPANYPEGTPGKGITFVKTPKGEVAVINLQGRTFLSPNDDPFRKIDELIEEDKKRTSIIFLDFHAEATSEKQAMGWYVDGRVSVNVGTHTHIQTADERILPGGTGYITDVG
;
A
#
# COMPACT_ATOMS: atom_id res chain seq x y z
N GLU A 1 -12.10 -13.18 -7.96
CA GLU A 1 -11.21 -14.23 -7.45
C GLU A 1 -10.23 -14.81 -8.49
N LYS A 2 -10.69 -15.29 -9.66
CA LYS A 2 -9.85 -15.94 -10.68
C LYS A 2 -8.55 -15.19 -11.03
N ILE A 3 -8.63 -13.87 -11.24
CA ILE A 3 -7.48 -13.04 -11.58
C ILE A 3 -6.50 -12.93 -10.40
N TYR A 4 -7.01 -12.75 -9.18
CA TYR A 4 -6.19 -12.73 -7.96
C TYR A 4 -5.39 -14.03 -7.80
N ARG A 5 -6.05 -15.19 -7.91
CA ARG A 5 -5.37 -16.50 -7.86
C ARG A 5 -4.28 -16.63 -8.92
N ARG A 6 -4.55 -16.17 -10.15
CA ARG A 6 -3.58 -16.19 -11.25
C ARG A 6 -2.33 -15.34 -10.94
N PHE A 7 -2.45 -14.22 -10.24
CA PHE A 7 -1.27 -13.45 -9.82
C PHE A 7 -0.42 -14.24 -8.82
N LEU A 8 -1.05 -14.90 -7.85
CA LEU A 8 -0.34 -15.74 -6.88
C LEU A 8 0.36 -16.93 -7.54
N GLU A 9 -0.34 -17.62 -8.46
CA GLU A 9 0.23 -18.72 -9.25
C GLU A 9 1.44 -18.29 -10.10
N LYS A 10 1.49 -17.00 -10.48
CA LYS A 10 2.63 -16.39 -11.20
C LYS A 10 3.77 -15.92 -10.28
N GLY A 11 3.64 -16.10 -8.97
CA GLY A 11 4.67 -15.78 -7.99
C GLY A 11 4.46 -14.47 -7.23
N ALA A 12 3.36 -13.75 -7.42
CA ALA A 12 3.02 -12.65 -6.53
C ALA A 12 2.76 -13.17 -5.11
N GLN A 13 3.31 -12.52 -4.09
CA GLN A 13 3.13 -12.90 -2.69
C GLN A 13 2.18 -11.95 -1.94
N ALA A 14 1.86 -10.81 -2.54
CA ALA A 14 0.84 -9.86 -2.12
C ALA A 14 0.27 -9.14 -3.36
N VAL A 15 -0.96 -8.68 -3.25
CA VAL A 15 -1.64 -7.88 -4.26
C VAL A 15 -2.24 -6.65 -3.58
N THR A 16 -1.75 -5.47 -3.95
CA THR A 16 -2.31 -4.19 -3.56
C THR A 16 -3.35 -3.73 -4.59
N LEU A 17 -4.40 -3.07 -4.13
CA LEU A 17 -5.46 -2.49 -4.95
C LEU A 17 -5.41 -0.96 -4.93
N CYS A 18 -6.50 -0.33 -5.36
CA CYS A 18 -6.57 1.09 -5.63
C CYS A 18 -7.99 1.64 -5.45
N ASN A 19 -8.24 2.83 -5.99
CA ASN A 19 -9.54 3.47 -6.12
C ASN A 19 -10.57 2.60 -6.90
N HIS A 20 -10.13 1.68 -7.74
CA HIS A 20 -10.98 0.73 -8.49
C HIS A 20 -11.25 -0.60 -7.75
N ALA A 21 -10.89 -0.70 -6.47
CA ALA A 21 -11.10 -1.92 -5.68
C ALA A 21 -12.54 -2.45 -5.78
N TRP A 22 -13.53 -1.58 -5.91
CA TRP A 22 -14.96 -1.92 -5.78
C TRP A 22 -15.71 -2.06 -7.11
N ASP A 23 -15.01 -1.95 -8.24
CA ASP A 23 -15.61 -1.92 -9.57
C ASP A 23 -16.21 -3.27 -9.99
N LYS A 24 -15.70 -4.36 -9.40
CA LYS A 24 -16.20 -5.73 -9.61
C LYS A 24 -16.87 -6.22 -8.34
N LYS A 25 -18.19 -6.38 -8.37
CA LYS A 25 -19.01 -6.72 -7.19
C LYS A 25 -18.67 -8.09 -6.61
N GLU A 26 -18.15 -8.98 -7.44
CA GLU A 26 -17.64 -10.29 -7.06
C GLU A 26 -16.49 -10.19 -6.05
N ILE A 27 -15.87 -9.02 -5.89
CA ILE A 27 -14.82 -8.82 -4.88
C ILE A 27 -15.32 -9.04 -3.46
N PHE A 28 -16.57 -8.66 -3.17
CA PHE A 28 -17.16 -8.80 -1.84
C PHE A 28 -17.37 -10.26 -1.42
N GLU A 29 -17.37 -11.19 -2.38
CA GLU A 29 -17.55 -12.62 -2.09
C GLU A 29 -16.29 -13.30 -1.55
N PHE A 30 -15.10 -12.73 -1.78
CA PHE A 30 -13.83 -13.40 -1.43
C PHE A 30 -12.78 -12.49 -0.76
N MET A 31 -12.98 -11.17 -0.71
CA MET A 31 -11.96 -10.23 -0.22
C MET A 31 -11.54 -10.51 1.23
N ASP A 32 -12.48 -10.87 2.11
CA ASP A 32 -12.19 -11.11 3.52
C ASP A 32 -11.37 -12.39 3.75
N ASP A 33 -11.54 -13.38 2.87
CA ASP A 33 -10.81 -14.65 2.88
C ASP A 33 -9.45 -14.57 2.13
N ALA A 34 -9.27 -13.54 1.30
CA ALA A 34 -8.06 -13.35 0.51
C ALA A 34 -6.89 -12.84 1.37
N GLN A 35 -6.11 -13.77 1.94
CA GLN A 35 -5.04 -13.46 2.89
C GLN A 35 -4.01 -12.41 2.40
N TYR A 36 -3.62 -12.46 1.12
CA TYR A 36 -2.53 -11.65 0.57
C TYR A 36 -3.04 -10.47 -0.28
N PHE A 37 -4.25 -10.01 0.02
CA PHE A 37 -4.98 -9.05 -0.79
C PHE A 37 -5.33 -7.84 0.06
N VAL A 38 -4.83 -6.66 -0.33
CA VAL A 38 -4.99 -5.44 0.46
C VAL A 38 -5.56 -4.29 -0.35
N ARG A 39 -6.58 -3.65 0.23
CA ARG A 39 -7.19 -2.41 -0.28
C ARG A 39 -6.62 -1.20 0.47
N PRO A 40 -6.81 0.05 0.01
CA PRO A 40 -6.31 1.20 0.73
C PRO A 40 -6.85 1.27 2.17
N ALA A 41 -5.96 1.37 3.16
CA ALA A 41 -6.29 1.24 4.59
C ALA A 41 -7.08 2.43 5.13
N ASN A 42 -6.97 3.60 4.50
CA ASN A 42 -7.65 4.83 4.89
C ASN A 42 -9.08 4.97 4.32
N TYR A 43 -9.69 3.88 3.86
CA TYR A 43 -11.15 3.85 3.70
C TYR A 43 -11.83 3.83 5.08
N PRO A 44 -13.07 4.36 5.18
CA PRO A 44 -13.80 4.43 6.45
C PRO A 44 -13.90 3.10 7.18
N GLU A 45 -14.00 3.17 8.50
CA GLU A 45 -14.22 1.98 9.35
C GLU A 45 -15.46 1.19 8.89
N GLY A 46 -15.37 -0.14 8.96
CA GLY A 46 -16.40 -1.05 8.44
C GLY A 46 -16.28 -1.36 6.94
N THR A 47 -15.37 -0.71 6.21
CA THR A 47 -15.09 -1.07 4.81
C THR A 47 -14.51 -2.49 4.72
N PRO A 48 -15.06 -3.39 3.86
CA PRO A 48 -14.58 -4.77 3.72
C PRO A 48 -13.08 -4.90 3.39
N GLY A 49 -12.53 -6.08 3.68
CA GLY A 49 -11.12 -6.39 3.46
C GLY A 49 -10.15 -5.65 4.37
N LYS A 50 -8.87 -5.82 4.07
CA LYS A 50 -7.75 -5.40 4.94
C LYS A 50 -6.91 -4.33 4.27
N GLY A 51 -6.41 -3.41 5.09
CA GLY A 51 -5.45 -2.37 4.68
C GLY A 51 -3.99 -2.85 4.64
N ILE A 52 -3.74 -4.01 5.24
CA ILE A 52 -2.41 -4.55 5.50
C ILE A 52 -2.42 -6.08 5.44
N THR A 53 -1.31 -6.66 4.97
CA THR A 53 -1.03 -8.08 5.09
C THR A 53 0.43 -8.32 5.46
N PHE A 54 0.71 -9.47 6.05
CA PHE A 54 2.05 -9.87 6.47
C PHE A 54 2.51 -11.07 5.64
N VAL A 55 3.61 -10.90 4.92
CA VAL A 55 4.20 -11.90 4.02
C VAL A 55 5.45 -12.47 4.66
N LYS A 56 5.48 -13.78 4.91
CA LYS A 56 6.68 -14.45 5.40
C LYS A 56 7.67 -14.71 4.27
N THR A 57 8.90 -14.30 4.46
CA THR A 57 10.02 -14.59 3.55
C THR A 57 11.14 -15.32 4.29
N PRO A 58 12.09 -15.97 3.59
CA PRO A 58 13.26 -16.57 4.23
C PRO A 58 14.13 -15.57 5.01
N LYS A 59 14.01 -14.27 4.73
CA LYS A 59 14.80 -13.20 5.37
C LYS A 59 14.07 -12.49 6.50
N GLY A 60 12.81 -12.86 6.75
CA GLY A 60 11.95 -12.18 7.72
C GLY A 60 10.54 -11.95 7.18
N GLU A 61 9.66 -11.47 8.05
CA GLU A 61 8.29 -11.13 7.69
C GLU A 61 8.22 -9.69 7.19
N VAL A 62 7.42 -9.43 6.15
CA VAL A 62 7.25 -8.11 5.54
C VAL A 62 5.80 -7.67 5.73
N ALA A 63 5.61 -6.49 6.31
CA ALA A 63 4.31 -5.81 6.33
C ALA A 63 4.11 -5.10 4.97
N VAL A 64 3.00 -5.40 4.29
CA VAL A 64 2.60 -4.76 3.04
C VAL A 64 1.36 -3.92 3.31
N ILE A 65 1.51 -2.61 3.24
CA ILE A 65 0.48 -1.61 3.51
C ILE A 65 0.07 -0.96 2.19
N ASN A 66 -1.23 -0.72 2.05
CA ASN A 66 -1.79 0.06 0.94
C ASN A 66 -2.50 1.30 1.48
N LEU A 67 -2.29 2.46 0.87
CA LEU A 67 -2.96 3.72 1.19
C LEU A 67 -3.35 4.48 -0.06
N GLN A 68 -4.38 5.33 0.05
CA GLN A 68 -4.82 6.19 -1.04
C GLN A 68 -4.62 7.66 -0.69
N GLY A 69 -4.07 8.44 -1.63
CA GLY A 69 -4.06 9.90 -1.55
C GLY A 69 -5.47 10.50 -1.65
N ARG A 70 -5.57 11.80 -1.36
CA ARG A 70 -6.86 12.52 -1.38
C ARG A 70 -6.90 13.64 -2.41
N THR A 71 -5.74 14.17 -2.78
CA THR A 71 -5.67 15.25 -3.78
C THR A 71 -6.08 14.68 -5.13
N PHE A 72 -7.15 15.22 -5.71
CA PHE A 72 -7.76 14.77 -6.97
C PHE A 72 -8.38 13.35 -6.91
N LEU A 73 -8.54 12.78 -5.71
CA LEU A 73 -9.15 11.48 -5.47
C LEU A 73 -10.31 11.59 -4.47
N SER A 74 -10.97 10.47 -4.18
CA SER A 74 -12.04 10.41 -3.19
C SER A 74 -11.57 10.91 -1.82
N PRO A 75 -12.41 11.63 -1.06
CA PRO A 75 -12.07 12.20 0.24
C PRO A 75 -12.10 11.14 1.35
N ASN A 76 -11.21 10.15 1.24
CA ASN A 76 -10.96 9.12 2.25
C ASN A 76 -10.36 9.73 3.53
N ASP A 77 -10.21 8.92 4.58
CA ASP A 77 -9.57 9.34 5.81
C ASP A 77 -8.11 9.78 5.56
N ASP A 78 -7.57 10.57 6.47
CA ASP A 78 -6.23 11.14 6.34
C ASP A 78 -5.16 10.04 6.25
N PRO A 79 -4.47 9.89 5.09
CA PRO A 79 -3.47 8.84 4.91
C PRO A 79 -2.24 9.03 5.81
N PHE A 80 -1.93 10.27 6.22
CA PHE A 80 -0.79 10.56 7.09
C PHE A 80 -1.02 10.08 8.53
N ARG A 81 -2.22 10.29 9.06
CA ARG A 81 -2.59 9.74 10.37
C ARG A 81 -2.74 8.23 10.32
N LYS A 82 -3.35 7.70 9.26
CA LYS A 82 -3.53 6.25 9.11
C LYS A 82 -2.20 5.51 9.05
N ILE A 83 -1.18 6.05 8.36
CA ILE A 83 0.13 5.39 8.31
C ILE A 83 0.83 5.39 9.68
N ASP A 84 0.66 6.42 10.50
CA ASP A 84 1.22 6.45 11.86
C ASP A 84 0.64 5.34 12.74
N GLU A 85 -0.69 5.17 12.69
CA GLU A 85 -1.40 4.11 13.41
C GLU A 85 -0.88 2.72 13.01
N LEU A 86 -0.76 2.47 11.70
CA LEU A 86 -0.30 1.18 11.19
C LEU A 86 1.16 0.91 11.54
N ILE A 87 2.07 1.87 11.35
CA ILE A 87 3.49 1.70 11.68
C ILE A 87 3.69 1.37 13.16
N GLU A 88 2.95 2.02 14.06
CA GLU A 88 3.05 1.77 15.51
C GLU A 88 2.59 0.35 15.89
N GLU A 89 1.59 -0.19 15.21
CA GLU A 89 1.16 -1.57 15.40
C GLU A 89 2.16 -2.56 14.77
N ASP A 90 2.58 -2.30 13.54
CA ASP A 90 3.37 -3.22 12.72
C ASP A 90 4.78 -3.42 13.25
N LYS A 91 5.40 -2.36 13.78
CA LYS A 91 6.75 -2.43 14.35
C LYS A 91 6.85 -3.39 15.53
N LYS A 92 5.74 -3.76 16.16
CA LYS A 92 5.69 -4.80 17.20
C LYS A 92 5.92 -6.20 16.63
N ARG A 93 5.74 -6.37 15.32
CA ARG A 93 5.82 -7.65 14.59
C ARG A 93 6.99 -7.71 13.62
N THR A 94 7.21 -6.66 12.82
CA THR A 94 8.34 -6.58 11.88
C THR A 94 8.82 -5.14 11.67
N SER A 95 10.12 -4.99 11.44
CA SER A 95 10.72 -3.72 11.01
C SER A 95 10.75 -3.53 9.50
N ILE A 96 10.35 -4.56 8.71
CA ILE A 96 10.34 -4.50 7.25
C ILE A 96 8.94 -4.11 6.78
N ILE A 97 8.78 -2.85 6.38
CA ILE A 97 7.48 -2.27 6.00
C ILE A 97 7.58 -1.76 4.56
N PHE A 98 6.70 -2.29 3.71
CA PHE A 98 6.50 -1.87 2.32
C PHE A 98 5.18 -1.11 2.22
N LEU A 99 5.24 0.13 1.76
CA LEU A 99 4.08 0.99 1.54
C LEU A 99 3.85 1.19 0.04
N ASP A 100 2.67 0.83 -0.44
CA ASP A 100 2.10 1.29 -1.71
C ASP A 100 1.19 2.49 -1.44
N PHE A 101 1.55 3.65 -1.97
CA PHE A 101 0.77 4.88 -1.86
C PHE A 101 0.12 5.27 -3.19
N HIS A 102 -1.12 4.84 -3.36
CA HIS A 102 -1.93 5.07 -4.55
C HIS A 102 -2.49 6.49 -4.58
N ALA A 103 -1.86 7.41 -5.33
CA ALA A 103 -2.21 8.82 -5.30
C ALA A 103 -1.99 9.50 -6.66
N GLU A 104 -2.68 10.62 -6.90
CA GLU A 104 -2.51 11.39 -8.16
C GLU A 104 -1.43 12.47 -8.01
N ALA A 105 -1.54 13.31 -6.98
CA ALA A 105 -0.66 14.47 -6.85
C ALA A 105 0.77 14.09 -6.42
N THR A 106 1.75 14.46 -7.24
CA THR A 106 3.19 14.27 -6.94
C THR A 106 3.59 14.93 -5.62
N SER A 107 3.00 16.08 -5.27
CA SER A 107 3.24 16.76 -3.99
C SER A 107 2.82 15.91 -2.79
N GLU A 108 1.66 15.24 -2.86
CA GLU A 108 1.16 14.37 -1.79
C GLU A 108 2.04 13.12 -1.66
N LYS A 109 2.49 12.55 -2.79
CA LYS A 109 3.42 11.41 -2.80
C LYS A 109 4.78 11.73 -2.22
N GLN A 110 5.36 12.87 -2.60
CA GLN A 110 6.64 13.32 -2.06
C GLN A 110 6.50 13.62 -0.56
N ALA A 111 5.43 14.31 -0.16
CA ALA A 111 5.15 14.57 1.25
C ALA A 111 5.05 13.27 2.05
N MET A 112 4.34 12.25 1.55
CA MET A 112 4.28 10.94 2.20
C MET A 112 5.66 10.31 2.31
N GLY A 113 6.45 10.30 1.22
CA GLY A 113 7.83 9.81 1.20
C GLY A 113 8.69 10.40 2.31
N TRP A 114 8.74 11.73 2.39
CA TRP A 114 9.48 12.44 3.45
C TRP A 114 8.89 12.22 4.84
N TYR A 115 7.57 12.10 4.95
CA TYR A 115 6.91 11.89 6.24
C TYR A 115 7.28 10.54 6.86
N VAL A 116 7.37 9.48 6.06
CA VAL A 116 7.64 8.12 6.53
C VAL A 116 9.12 7.72 6.48
N ASP A 117 10.01 8.62 6.08
CA ASP A 117 11.44 8.34 5.96
C ASP A 117 12.03 7.85 7.30
N GLY A 118 12.79 6.75 7.23
CA GLY A 118 13.33 6.02 8.38
C GLY A 118 12.30 5.26 9.22
N ARG A 119 11.01 5.32 8.87
CA ARG A 119 9.92 4.62 9.57
C ARG A 119 9.36 3.44 8.78
N VAL A 120 9.53 3.44 7.46
CA VAL A 120 9.24 2.31 6.56
C VAL A 120 10.47 1.95 5.73
N SER A 121 10.53 0.71 5.23
CA SER A 121 11.66 0.28 4.39
C SER A 121 11.56 0.83 2.97
N VAL A 122 10.36 0.81 2.38
CA VAL A 122 10.11 1.31 1.03
C VAL A 122 8.73 1.98 0.96
N ASN A 123 8.65 3.13 0.30
CA ASN A 123 7.40 3.78 -0.12
C ASN A 123 7.41 3.93 -1.65
N VAL A 124 6.51 3.23 -2.33
CA VAL A 124 6.31 3.37 -3.77
C VAL A 124 4.97 4.04 -4.05
N GLY A 125 4.96 5.01 -4.97
CA GLY A 125 3.70 5.51 -5.50
C GLY A 125 3.17 4.68 -6.66
N THR A 126 1.85 4.67 -6.82
CA THR A 126 1.12 4.11 -7.97
C THR A 126 0.02 5.09 -8.41
N HIS A 127 -0.82 4.71 -9.39
CA HIS A 127 -2.01 5.41 -9.93
C HIS A 127 -1.82 6.09 -11.29
N THR A 128 -0.71 6.79 -11.52
CA THR A 128 -0.59 7.67 -12.69
C THR A 128 -0.27 6.92 -13.99
N HIS A 129 0.05 5.63 -13.87
CA HIS A 129 0.35 4.69 -14.96
C HIS A 129 1.55 5.10 -15.83
N ILE A 130 2.42 5.98 -15.31
CA ILE A 130 3.64 6.45 -15.97
C ILE A 130 4.74 6.42 -14.93
N GLN A 131 5.72 5.54 -15.15
CA GLN A 131 6.87 5.42 -14.27
C GLN A 131 7.64 6.75 -14.20
N THR A 132 8.06 7.14 -13.00
CA THR A 132 8.97 8.27 -12.78
C THR A 132 10.43 7.82 -12.71
N ALA A 133 11.37 8.73 -12.94
CA ALA A 133 12.82 8.48 -12.89
C ALA A 133 13.46 9.17 -11.66
N ASP A 134 12.74 9.17 -10.54
CA ASP A 134 13.14 9.82 -9.29
C ASP A 134 13.44 8.82 -8.17
N GLU A 135 13.68 7.56 -8.52
CA GLU A 135 13.98 6.50 -7.57
C GLU A 135 15.24 6.83 -6.75
N ARG A 136 15.13 6.70 -5.43
CA ARG A 136 16.21 7.05 -4.51
C ARG A 136 16.05 6.40 -3.15
N ILE A 137 17.13 6.40 -2.39
CA ILE A 137 17.09 6.17 -0.95
C ILE A 137 17.06 7.55 -0.28
N LEU A 138 16.08 7.79 0.58
CA LEU A 138 15.95 9.01 1.37
C LEU A 138 16.95 9.02 2.54
N PRO A 139 17.25 10.19 3.15
CA PRO A 139 18.28 10.30 4.19
C PRO A 139 18.10 9.36 5.40
N GLY A 140 16.87 9.04 5.78
CA GLY A 140 16.52 8.09 6.85
C GLY A 140 16.61 6.61 6.42
N GLY A 141 16.95 6.33 5.17
CA GLY A 141 17.15 4.98 4.64
C GLY A 141 15.93 4.37 3.93
N THR A 142 14.82 5.10 3.80
CA THR A 142 13.64 4.61 3.08
C THR A 142 13.86 4.65 1.57
N GLY A 143 13.63 3.53 0.89
CA GLY A 143 13.55 3.50 -0.58
C GLY A 143 12.28 4.22 -1.07
N TYR A 144 12.40 5.03 -2.10
CA TYR A 144 11.31 5.87 -2.60
C TYR A 144 11.29 5.97 -4.13
N ILE A 145 10.09 6.01 -4.71
CA ILE A 145 9.82 6.40 -6.10
C ILE A 145 8.41 7.03 -6.19
N THR A 146 8.26 8.09 -6.98
CA THR A 146 6.95 8.78 -7.12
C THR A 146 5.92 7.92 -7.85
N ASP A 147 6.27 7.20 -8.90
CA ASP A 147 5.36 6.23 -9.51
C ASP A 147 6.12 5.09 -10.17
N VAL A 148 5.69 3.85 -9.91
CA VAL A 148 6.29 2.65 -10.52
C VAL A 148 5.81 2.41 -11.95
N GLY A 149 4.71 3.06 -12.37
CA GLY A 149 4.10 2.91 -13.69
C GLY A 149 2.92 1.95 -13.75
#